data_AF-A0A8H3RWU4-F1
#
_entry.id   AF-A0A8H3RWU4-F1
#
_cell.length_a   1.000
_cell.length_b   1.000
_cell.length_c   1.000
_cell.angle_alpha   90.00
_cell.angle_beta   90.00
_cell.angle_gamma   90.00
#
_symmetry.space_group_name_H-M   'P 1'
#
loop_
_entity.id
_entity.type
_entity.pdbx_description
1 polymer ?
#
loop_
_entity_poly.entity_id
_entity_poly.type
_entity_poly.pdbx_seq_one_letter_code
_entity_poly.pdbx_strand_id
1 'polypeptide(L)'
;MATSSLPGSSVTQNNNTTNPPSIADLHNSTAFPTLWYRLHVLLYDLQHFNQRPDSRERLETVTDPFYIGSPYFNDDETTAIKNTVVHGKTLAQIIEQELQARLERRNKKRADSGDFRVCAAHDLAPILATTLGTNLKQLDKDKRFLLLINSRGLDLGDDKWEGLAAKSFAPKNKRKS
;
A
#
# COMPACT_ATOMS: atom_id res chain seq x y z
N MET A 1 9.84 -50.86 35.73
CA MET A 1 9.83 -50.18 34.41
C MET A 1 8.41 -50.21 33.91
N ALA A 2 7.71 -49.09 33.94
CA ALA A 2 6.39 -48.94 33.35
C ALA A 2 6.27 -47.50 32.87
N THR A 3 5.82 -47.37 31.64
CA THR A 3 5.96 -46.25 30.71
C THR A 3 5.04 -45.09 31.04
N SER A 4 5.57 -43.89 30.77
CA SER A 4 4.90 -42.59 30.78
C SER A 4 3.65 -42.55 29.91
N SER A 5 2.57 -41.97 30.43
CA SER A 5 1.43 -41.49 29.65
C SER A 5 1.29 -39.98 29.88
N LEU A 6 1.69 -39.20 28.87
CA LEU A 6 1.36 -37.78 28.76
C LEU A 6 -0.09 -37.65 28.27
N PRO A 7 -0.90 -36.74 28.83
CA PRO A 7 -2.22 -36.44 28.29
C PRO A 7 -2.06 -35.61 27.01
N GLY A 8 -2.74 -36.07 25.96
CA GLY A 8 -2.80 -35.42 24.65
C GLY A 8 -3.21 -33.96 24.78
N SER A 9 -2.30 -33.07 24.37
CA SER A 9 -2.63 -31.68 24.12
C SER A 9 -3.49 -31.63 22.88
N SER A 10 -4.76 -31.31 23.07
CA SER A 10 -5.72 -30.94 22.03
C SER A 10 -5.18 -29.73 21.28
N VAL A 11 -4.41 -29.98 20.21
CA VAL A 11 -4.11 -28.96 19.21
C VAL A 11 -5.42 -28.69 18.48
N THR A 12 -6.15 -27.67 18.94
CA THR A 12 -7.23 -27.09 18.16
C THR A 12 -6.61 -26.40 16.96
N GLN A 13 -6.41 -27.15 15.88
CA GLN A 13 -6.18 -26.59 14.55
C GLN A 13 -7.46 -25.88 14.13
N ASN A 14 -7.54 -24.58 14.41
CA ASN A 14 -8.52 -23.70 13.79
C ASN A 14 -8.09 -23.50 12.33
N ASN A 15 -8.43 -24.49 11.50
CA ASN A 15 -8.40 -24.38 10.05
C ASN A 15 -9.55 -23.48 9.60
N ASN A 16 -9.43 -22.16 9.83
CA ASN A 16 -10.25 -21.19 9.11
C ASN A 16 -9.61 -21.00 7.74
N THR A 17 -10.20 -21.66 6.74
CA THR A 17 -9.99 -21.41 5.31
C THR A 17 -10.36 -19.97 5.01
N THR A 18 -9.47 -19.05 5.33
CA THR A 18 -9.69 -17.63 5.10
C THR A 18 -9.19 -17.37 3.69
N ASN A 19 -10.11 -17.07 2.78
CA ASN A 19 -9.72 -16.52 1.48
C ASN A 19 -8.69 -15.41 1.73
N PRO A 20 -7.61 -15.34 0.93
CA PRO A 20 -6.62 -14.30 1.12
C PRO A 20 -7.31 -12.92 1.08
N PRO A 21 -6.92 -11.98 1.96
CA PRO A 21 -7.61 -10.70 2.08
C PRO A 21 -7.61 -9.98 0.73
N SER A 22 -8.77 -9.52 0.29
CA SER A 22 -8.89 -8.71 -0.92
C SER A 22 -8.62 -7.23 -0.62
N ILE A 23 -8.43 -6.41 -1.66
CA ILE A 23 -8.29 -4.94 -1.47
C ILE A 23 -9.49 -4.35 -0.74
N ALA A 24 -10.70 -4.87 -0.99
CA ALA A 24 -11.90 -4.41 -0.31
C ALA A 24 -11.88 -4.74 1.19
N ASP A 25 -11.32 -5.91 1.55
CA ASP A 25 -11.13 -6.30 2.95
C ASP A 25 -10.07 -5.43 3.61
N LEU A 26 -9.02 -5.04 2.87
CA LEU A 26 -7.98 -4.12 3.33
C LEU A 26 -8.56 -2.70 3.56
N HIS A 27 -9.40 -2.22 2.64
CA HIS A 27 -10.05 -0.91 2.72
C HIS A 27 -11.07 -0.82 3.86
N ASN A 28 -11.86 -1.86 4.07
CA ASN A 28 -12.91 -1.91 5.08
C ASN A 28 -12.46 -2.57 6.38
N SER A 29 -11.15 -2.81 6.53
CA SER A 29 -10.60 -3.49 7.69
C SER A 29 -10.82 -2.66 8.95
N THR A 30 -11.67 -3.15 9.85
CA THR A 30 -11.83 -2.58 11.19
C THR A 30 -10.61 -2.82 12.07
N ALA A 31 -9.79 -3.82 11.73
CA ALA A 31 -8.53 -4.11 12.43
C ALA A 31 -7.46 -3.05 12.16
N PHE A 32 -7.49 -2.41 10.98
CA PHE A 32 -6.49 -1.40 10.58
C PHE A 32 -7.17 -0.13 10.02
N PRO A 33 -7.81 0.68 10.87
CA PRO A 33 -8.66 1.79 10.43
C PRO A 33 -7.90 2.93 9.73
N THR A 34 -6.59 3.08 9.99
CA THR A 34 -5.73 4.12 9.38
C THR A 34 -4.87 3.58 8.24
N LEU A 35 -4.95 2.29 7.94
CA LEU A 35 -4.10 1.61 6.96
C LEU A 35 -4.23 2.23 5.58
N TRP A 36 -5.46 2.47 5.16
CA TRP A 36 -5.76 3.04 3.84
C TRP A 36 -5.20 4.46 3.68
N TYR A 37 -5.24 5.25 4.76
CA TYR A 37 -4.61 6.57 4.79
C TYR A 37 -3.09 6.46 4.64
N ARG A 38 -2.43 5.61 5.44
CA ARG A 38 -0.97 5.42 5.39
C ARG A 38 -0.52 4.92 4.01
N LEU A 39 -1.34 4.11 3.34
CA LEU A 39 -1.10 3.67 1.97
C LEU A 39 -1.18 4.82 0.95
N HIS A 40 -2.12 5.74 1.12
CA HIS A 40 -2.16 6.97 0.34
C HIS A 40 -0.98 7.91 0.65
N VAL A 41 -0.57 8.03 1.91
CA VAL A 41 0.64 8.79 2.29
C VAL A 41 1.87 8.19 1.61
N LEU A 42 2.02 6.86 1.64
CA LEU A 42 3.12 6.18 0.93
C LEU A 42 3.09 6.49 -0.57
N LEU A 43 1.94 6.36 -1.23
CA LEU A 43 1.80 6.68 -2.67
C LEU A 43 2.19 8.12 -2.98
N TYR A 44 1.77 9.05 -2.13
CA TYR A 44 2.10 10.47 -2.28
C TYR A 44 3.60 10.70 -2.08
N ASP A 45 4.20 10.08 -1.07
CA ASP A 45 5.63 10.21 -0.78
C ASP A 45 6.49 9.61 -1.90
N LEU A 46 6.09 8.45 -2.45
CA LEU A 46 6.78 7.83 -3.59
C LEU A 46 6.74 8.73 -4.84
N GLN A 47 5.64 9.45 -5.06
CA GLN A 47 5.52 10.41 -6.16
C GLN A 47 6.34 11.68 -5.93
N HIS A 48 6.49 12.11 -4.67
CA HIS A 48 7.14 13.36 -4.27
C HIS A 48 8.54 13.16 -3.68
N PHE A 49 9.15 11.98 -3.85
CA PHE A 49 10.46 11.63 -3.26
C PHE A 49 11.54 12.71 -3.48
N ASN A 50 11.64 13.24 -4.70
CA ASN A 50 12.60 14.32 -5.01
C ASN A 50 12.07 15.74 -4.76
N GLN A 51 10.78 15.89 -4.50
CA GLN A 51 10.11 17.19 -4.39
C GLN A 51 9.92 17.63 -2.95
N ARG A 52 9.80 16.68 -2.01
CA ARG A 52 9.60 16.95 -0.58
C ARG A 52 10.67 16.26 0.26
N PRO A 53 11.43 17.03 1.07
CA PRO A 53 12.41 16.45 1.99
C PRO A 53 11.74 15.55 3.04
N ASP A 54 10.55 15.89 3.55
CA ASP A 54 9.83 15.04 4.52
C ASP A 54 9.50 13.66 3.94
N SER A 55 9.04 13.61 2.69
CA SER A 55 8.72 12.37 1.99
C SER A 55 9.97 11.52 1.77
N ARG A 56 11.08 12.18 1.42
CA ARG A 56 12.38 11.54 1.27
C ARG A 56 12.88 10.95 2.57
N GLU A 57 12.87 11.70 3.66
CA GLU A 57 13.32 11.24 4.98
C GLU A 57 12.51 10.03 5.45
N ARG A 58 11.18 10.09 5.32
CA ARG A 58 10.32 8.93 5.64
C ARG A 58 10.60 7.72 4.75
N LEU A 59 10.85 7.90 3.45
CA LEU A 59 11.17 6.77 2.55
C LEU A 59 12.60 6.25 2.74
N GLU A 60 13.54 7.10 3.13
CA GLU A 60 14.93 6.71 3.39
C GLU A 60 15.05 5.83 4.64
N THR A 61 14.19 6.06 5.63
CA THR A 61 14.11 5.25 6.86
C THR A 61 13.47 3.86 6.64
N VAL A 62 12.73 3.66 5.55
CA VAL A 62 12.17 2.34 5.23
C VAL A 62 13.28 1.44 4.69
N THR A 63 13.48 0.31 5.37
CA THR A 63 14.41 -0.76 4.97
C THR A 63 13.79 -1.77 4.01
N ASP A 64 12.45 -1.80 3.93
CA ASP A 64 11.72 -2.71 3.06
C ASP A 64 11.92 -2.37 1.57
N PRO A 65 12.24 -3.35 0.69
CA PRO A 65 12.45 -3.12 -0.74
C PRO A 65 11.23 -2.53 -1.48
N PHE A 66 10.02 -2.77 -0.97
CA PHE A 66 8.78 -2.26 -1.55
C PHE A 66 8.32 -0.96 -0.88
N TYR A 67 9.11 -0.40 0.04
CA TYR A 67 8.72 0.72 0.91
C TYR A 67 7.44 0.43 1.73
N ILE A 68 7.05 -0.85 1.88
CA ILE A 68 5.91 -1.28 2.69
C ILE A 68 6.49 -1.81 3.99
N GLY A 69 6.70 -0.92 4.95
CA GLY A 69 7.24 -1.23 6.26
C GLY A 69 7.32 0.01 7.14
N SER A 70 7.99 -0.10 8.27
CA SER A 70 8.22 1.02 9.18
C SER A 70 8.92 2.18 8.46
N PRO A 71 8.50 3.45 8.66
CA PRO A 71 7.54 3.94 9.65
C PRO A 71 6.06 3.85 9.23
N TYR A 72 5.77 3.51 7.96
CA TYR A 72 4.42 3.52 7.39
C TYR A 72 3.52 2.39 7.86
N PHE A 73 4.09 1.23 8.18
CA PHE A 73 3.33 0.05 8.56
C PHE A 73 4.10 -0.75 9.59
N ASN A 74 3.39 -1.39 10.49
CA ASN A 74 3.93 -2.41 11.38
C ASN A 74 4.11 -3.74 10.62
N ASP A 75 4.79 -4.71 11.22
CA ASP A 75 5.06 -6.00 10.56
C ASP A 75 3.77 -6.77 10.22
N ASP A 76 2.76 -6.69 11.08
CA ASP A 76 1.44 -7.31 10.86
C ASP A 76 0.71 -6.66 9.67
N GLU A 77 0.68 -5.32 9.64
CA GLU A 77 0.09 -4.53 8.55
C GLU A 77 0.80 -4.80 7.22
N THR A 78 2.15 -4.84 7.26
CA THR A 78 3.00 -5.13 6.11
C THR A 78 2.69 -6.51 5.55
N THR A 79 2.56 -7.51 6.42
CA THR A 79 2.23 -8.87 6.03
C THR A 79 0.82 -8.94 5.44
N ALA A 80 -0.16 -8.25 6.02
CA ALA A 80 -1.52 -8.17 5.49
C ALA A 80 -1.56 -7.52 4.09
N ILE A 81 -0.86 -6.39 3.91
CA ILE A 81 -0.76 -5.70 2.62
C ILE A 81 -0.09 -6.62 1.58
N LYS A 82 1.05 -7.23 1.92
CA LYS A 82 1.80 -8.10 0.99
C LYS A 82 1.00 -9.34 0.58
N ASN A 83 0.24 -9.92 1.49
CA ASN A 83 -0.61 -11.10 1.25
C ASN A 83 -1.97 -10.76 0.62
N THR A 84 -2.27 -9.48 0.41
CA THR A 84 -3.52 -9.06 -0.22
C THR A 84 -3.58 -9.61 -1.64
N VAL A 85 -4.66 -10.32 -2.00
CA VAL A 85 -4.82 -10.90 -3.33
C VAL A 85 -5.56 -9.96 -4.25
N VAL A 86 -4.92 -9.66 -5.37
CA VAL A 86 -5.40 -8.78 -6.43
C VAL A 86 -5.30 -9.55 -7.75
N HIS A 87 -6.41 -9.72 -8.44
CA HIS A 87 -6.46 -10.48 -9.71
C HIS A 87 -5.84 -11.89 -9.62
N GLY A 88 -5.96 -12.57 -8.47
CA GLY A 88 -5.46 -13.94 -8.28
C GLY A 88 -3.96 -14.06 -7.97
N LYS A 89 -3.24 -12.95 -7.77
CA LYS A 89 -1.85 -12.91 -7.30
C LYS A 89 -1.76 -12.08 -6.02
N THR A 90 -0.74 -12.31 -5.19
CA THR A 90 -0.52 -11.45 -4.03
C THR A 90 0.04 -10.10 -4.46
N LEU A 91 -0.24 -9.05 -3.68
CA LEU A 91 0.24 -7.70 -3.97
C LEU A 91 1.77 -7.67 -4.08
N ALA A 92 2.47 -8.38 -3.19
CA ALA A 92 3.92 -8.53 -3.25
C ALA A 92 4.39 -9.10 -4.59
N GLN A 93 3.75 -10.16 -5.09
CA GLN A 93 4.09 -10.76 -6.38
C GLN A 93 3.84 -9.81 -7.55
N ILE A 94 2.75 -9.03 -7.51
CA ILE A 94 2.46 -8.07 -8.58
C ILE A 94 3.49 -6.94 -8.59
N ILE A 95 3.81 -6.38 -7.42
CA ILE A 95 4.81 -5.32 -7.31
C ILE A 95 6.17 -5.82 -7.79
N GLU A 96 6.58 -7.02 -7.36
CA GLU A 96 7.84 -7.64 -7.76
C GLU A 96 7.90 -7.87 -9.27
N GLN A 97 6.85 -8.46 -9.87
CA GLN A 97 6.78 -8.70 -11.32
C GLN A 97 6.83 -7.42 -12.13
N GLU A 98 6.07 -6.40 -11.73
CA GLU A 98 6.05 -5.11 -12.43
C GLU A 98 7.37 -4.35 -12.27
N LEU A 99 7.98 -4.38 -11.08
CA LEU A 99 9.27 -3.76 -10.83
C LEU A 99 10.38 -4.44 -11.64
N GLN A 100 10.40 -5.78 -11.66
CA GLN A 100 11.33 -6.57 -12.46
C GLN A 100 11.16 -6.28 -13.96
N ALA A 101 9.92 -6.25 -14.47
CA ALA A 101 9.64 -5.94 -15.86
C ALA A 101 10.05 -4.50 -16.26
N ARG A 102 10.05 -3.55 -15.32
CA ARG A 102 10.57 -2.20 -15.52
C ARG A 102 12.09 -2.14 -15.45
N LEU A 103 12.70 -2.88 -14.53
CA LEU A 103 14.15 -2.98 -14.38
C LEU A 103 14.78 -3.61 -15.63
N GLU A 104 14.20 -4.69 -16.17
CA GLU A 104 14.65 -5.33 -17.41
C GLU A 104 14.55 -4.39 -18.62
N ARG A 105 13.48 -3.57 -18.70
CA ARG A 105 13.35 -2.52 -19.71
C ARG A 105 14.44 -1.45 -19.60
N ARG A 106 14.86 -1.10 -18.38
CA ARG A 106 15.94 -0.14 -18.13
C ARG A 106 17.32 -0.73 -18.41
N ASN A 107 17.60 -1.97 -18.01
CA ASN A 107 18.85 -2.65 -18.33
C ASN A 107 19.10 -2.77 -19.84
N LYS A 108 18.02 -2.85 -20.65
CA LYS A 108 18.12 -2.84 -22.11
C LYS A 108 18.48 -1.47 -22.71
N LYS A 109 18.36 -0.39 -21.94
CA LYS A 109 18.72 0.99 -22.32
C LYS A 109 19.80 1.52 -21.36
N ARG A 110 21.08 1.21 -21.64
CA ARG A 110 22.33 1.74 -21.04
C ARG A 110 22.22 2.37 -19.64
N ALA A 111 22.87 1.74 -18.67
CA ALA A 111 23.00 2.14 -17.27
C ALA A 111 23.71 3.49 -17.07
N ASP A 112 22.98 4.59 -17.29
CA ASP A 112 23.39 5.92 -16.87
C ASP A 112 22.16 6.67 -16.34
N SER A 113 21.83 6.46 -15.06
CA SER A 113 20.84 7.30 -14.38
C SER A 113 20.81 7.04 -12.88
N GLY A 114 21.69 7.74 -12.15
CA GLY A 114 21.44 8.22 -10.78
C GLY A 114 21.03 7.20 -9.71
N ASP A 115 20.60 7.74 -8.57
CA ASP A 115 20.27 6.99 -7.35
C ASP A 115 19.18 5.93 -7.63
N PHE A 116 19.54 4.65 -7.51
CA PHE A 116 18.65 3.52 -7.80
C PHE A 116 17.38 3.56 -6.95
N ARG A 117 17.44 4.12 -5.74
CA ARG A 117 16.28 4.25 -4.83
C ARG A 117 15.22 5.20 -5.37
N VAL A 118 15.65 6.34 -5.92
CA VAL A 118 14.78 7.32 -6.58
C VAL A 118 14.02 6.67 -7.72
N CYS A 119 14.73 5.91 -8.55
CA CYS A 119 14.12 5.26 -9.70
C CYS A 119 13.13 4.17 -9.27
N ALA A 120 13.47 3.39 -8.24
CA ALA A 120 12.58 2.38 -7.68
C ALA A 120 11.30 3.03 -7.10
N ALA A 121 11.41 4.11 -6.33
CA ALA A 121 10.27 4.80 -5.75
C ALA A 121 9.31 5.35 -6.81
N HIS A 122 9.86 6.03 -7.84
CA HIS A 122 9.09 6.55 -8.97
C HIS A 122 8.44 5.45 -9.81
N ASP A 123 9.08 4.28 -9.92
CA ASP A 123 8.52 3.12 -10.60
C ASP A 123 7.41 2.46 -9.77
N LEU A 124 7.57 2.42 -8.45
CA LEU A 124 6.62 1.80 -7.52
C LEU A 124 5.33 2.59 -7.38
N ALA A 125 5.38 3.92 -7.32
CA ALA A 125 4.20 4.77 -7.11
C ALA A 125 3.04 4.45 -8.08
N PRO A 126 3.25 4.43 -9.42
CA PRO A 126 2.18 4.11 -10.36
C PRO A 126 1.76 2.63 -10.33
N ILE A 127 2.65 1.71 -9.96
CA ILE A 127 2.31 0.28 -9.81
C ILE A 127 1.35 0.12 -8.63
N LEU A 128 1.75 0.61 -7.46
CA LEU A 128 0.94 0.56 -6.24
C LEU A 128 -0.40 1.27 -6.44
N ALA A 129 -0.40 2.43 -7.08
CA ALA A 129 -1.64 3.15 -7.35
C ALA A 129 -2.59 2.33 -8.25
N THR A 130 -2.06 1.70 -9.29
CA THR A 130 -2.84 0.86 -10.21
C THR A 130 -3.37 -0.39 -9.50
N THR A 131 -2.54 -1.06 -8.71
CA THR A 131 -2.96 -2.27 -7.98
C THR A 131 -4.00 -1.97 -6.92
N LEU A 132 -3.91 -0.82 -6.25
CA LEU A 132 -4.87 -0.37 -5.24
C LEU A 132 -6.12 0.28 -5.82
N GLY A 133 -6.16 0.54 -7.13
CA GLY A 133 -7.25 1.28 -7.77
C GLY A 133 -7.28 2.78 -7.41
N THR A 134 -6.18 3.31 -6.89
CA THR A 134 -6.03 4.71 -6.48
C THR A 134 -5.48 5.55 -7.64
N ASN A 135 -6.07 6.73 -7.87
CA ASN A 135 -5.56 7.63 -8.89
C ASN A 135 -4.58 8.65 -8.30
N LEU A 136 -3.28 8.49 -8.58
CA LEU A 136 -2.22 9.41 -8.10
C LEU A 136 -2.51 10.89 -8.41
N LYS A 137 -2.97 11.20 -9.62
CA LYS A 137 -3.27 12.59 -10.02
C LYS A 137 -4.45 13.17 -9.26
N GLN A 138 -5.39 12.33 -8.84
CA GLN A 138 -6.50 12.75 -8.01
C GLN A 138 -6.06 12.91 -6.56
N LEU A 139 -5.24 11.99 -6.06
CA LEU A 139 -4.65 12.06 -4.72
C LEU A 139 -3.87 13.36 -4.51
N ASP A 140 -3.03 13.69 -5.49
CA ASP A 140 -2.21 14.90 -5.50
C ASP A 140 -3.02 16.21 -5.56
N LYS A 141 -4.27 16.16 -6.01
CA LYS A 141 -5.17 17.32 -6.09
C LYS A 141 -6.20 17.37 -4.98
N ASP A 142 -6.26 16.34 -4.14
CA ASP A 142 -7.26 16.23 -3.10
C ASP A 142 -6.90 17.14 -1.93
N LYS A 143 -7.63 18.24 -1.79
CA LYS A 143 -7.37 19.24 -0.74
C LYS A 143 -7.48 18.66 0.67
N ARG A 144 -8.35 17.66 0.88
CA ARG A 144 -8.54 17.04 2.19
C ARG A 144 -7.34 16.16 2.52
N PHE A 145 -6.89 15.36 1.56
CA PHE A 145 -5.66 14.59 1.70
C PHE A 145 -4.44 15.48 1.95
N LEU A 146 -4.26 16.52 1.14
CA LEU A 146 -3.15 17.47 1.29
C LEU A 146 -3.19 18.20 2.64
N LEU A 147 -4.38 18.53 3.15
CA LEU A 147 -4.52 19.12 4.47
C LEU A 147 -4.12 18.12 5.57
N LEU A 148 -4.56 16.87 5.48
CA LEU A 148 -4.24 15.82 6.46
C LEU A 148 -2.74 15.52 6.49
N ILE A 149 -2.10 15.30 5.34
CA ILE A 149 -0.66 15.01 5.30
C ILE A 149 0.18 16.21 5.75
N ASN A 150 -0.25 17.45 5.48
CA ASN A 150 0.49 18.64 5.93
C ASN A 150 0.25 18.99 7.39
N SER A 151 -0.92 18.65 7.95
CA SER A 151 -1.26 18.95 9.35
C SER A 151 -0.82 17.86 10.32
N ARG A 152 -0.92 16.59 9.91
CA ARG A 152 -0.66 15.44 10.78
C ARG A 152 0.34 14.42 10.24
N GLY A 153 0.73 14.52 8.97
CA GLY A 153 1.72 13.62 8.38
C GLY A 153 1.20 12.19 8.32
N LEU A 154 1.93 11.28 8.95
CA LEU A 154 1.64 9.84 8.93
C LEU A 154 0.58 9.43 9.96
N ASP A 155 0.41 10.22 11.03
CA ASP A 155 -0.56 9.95 12.07
C ASP A 155 -1.91 10.58 11.72
N LEU A 156 -2.95 9.77 11.56
CA LEU A 156 -4.29 10.29 11.27
C LEU A 156 -5.02 10.74 12.54
N GLY A 157 -4.59 10.29 13.73
CA GLY A 157 -5.30 10.51 14.99
C GLY A 157 -6.76 10.05 14.92
N ASP A 158 -7.68 10.88 15.41
CA ASP A 158 -9.12 10.62 15.40
C ASP A 158 -9.82 10.97 14.08
N ASP A 159 -9.08 11.48 13.08
CA ASP A 159 -9.66 11.81 11.78
C ASP A 159 -9.99 10.53 10.99
N LYS A 160 -11.10 10.54 10.24
CA LYS A 160 -11.50 9.41 9.40
C LYS A 160 -11.19 9.68 7.93
N TRP A 161 -10.36 8.83 7.33
CA TRP A 161 -10.03 8.86 5.90
C TRP A 161 -10.66 7.66 5.18
N GLU A 162 -11.70 7.91 4.40
CA GLU A 162 -12.42 6.88 3.63
C GLU A 162 -11.88 6.72 2.21
N GLY A 163 -10.72 7.32 1.89
CA GLY A 163 -10.15 7.31 0.55
C GLY A 163 -10.52 8.52 -0.29
N LEU A 164 -10.10 8.49 -1.55
CA LEU A 164 -10.45 9.52 -2.51
C LEU A 164 -11.94 9.46 -2.78
N ALA A 165 -12.62 10.61 -2.74
CA ALA A 165 -14.00 10.67 -3.19
C ALA A 165 -14.04 10.11 -4.61
N ALA A 166 -14.71 8.97 -4.80
CA ALA A 166 -14.97 8.46 -6.13
C ALA A 166 -15.57 9.64 -6.90
N LYS A 167 -14.94 10.03 -8.01
CA LYS A 167 -15.62 10.86 -8.99
C LYS A 167 -16.80 10.02 -9.43
N SER A 168 -17.91 10.17 -8.74
CA SER A 168 -19.21 9.73 -9.18
C SER A 168 -19.38 10.47 -10.49
N PHE A 169 -19.08 9.78 -11.58
CA PHE A 169 -19.70 10.06 -12.86
C PHE A 169 -21.19 9.75 -12.68
N ALA A 170 -21.87 10.54 -11.85
CA ALA A 170 -23.30 10.63 -11.89
C ALA A 170 -23.60 11.20 -13.27
N PRO A 171 -24.29 10.45 -14.17
CA PRO A 171 -24.76 11.05 -15.40
C PRO A 171 -25.66 12.21 -14.99
N LYS A 172 -25.25 13.43 -15.33
CA LYS A 172 -26.03 14.65 -15.12
C LYS A 172 -27.28 14.48 -15.98
N ASN A 173 -28.36 13.96 -15.40
CA ASN A 173 -29.67 13.92 -16.05
C ASN A 173 -30.05 15.37 -16.36
N LYS A 174 -29.81 15.78 -17.62
CA LYS A 174 -30.35 17.00 -18.19
C LYS A 174 -31.87 16.85 -18.14
N ARG A 175 -32.52 17.50 -17.18
CA ARG A 175 -33.96 17.76 -17.24
C ARG A 175 -34.22 18.52 -18.54
N LYS A 176 -34.88 17.85 -19.50
CA LYS A 176 -35.52 18.55 -20.62
C LYS A 176 -36.80 19.17 -20.08
N SER A 177 -36.87 20.49 -20.29
CA SER A 177 -38.07 21.34 -20.20
C SER A 177 -39.18 20.82 -21.10
#